data_AF-A0A272EN64-F1
#
_entry.id   AF-A0A272EN64-F1
#
_cell.length_a   1.000
_cell.length_b   1.000
_cell.length_c   1.000
_cell.angle_alpha   90.00
_cell.angle_beta   90.00
_cell.angle_gamma   90.00
#
_symmetry.space_group_name_H-M   'P 1'
#
loop_
_entity.id
_entity.type
_entity.pdbx_description
1 polymer ?
#
loop_
_entity_poly.entity_id
_entity_poly.type
_entity_poly.pdbx_seq_one_letter_code
_entity_poly.pdbx_strand_id
1 'polypeptide(L)'
;MDVDFVSLQPELRERDLAPFAASRIVDLRNALPDFEATAAAICALDLVISVDTSVAHMAAALGRPVWLLLPAKPDWRWLLAREDSPWYPGMRLFRQPRHDDWASVVTHVCEALRERLARTTPDAANRQAICPSVP
;
A
#
# COMPACT_ATOMS: atom_id res chain seq x y z
N MET A 1 16.66 -7.50 6.51
CA MET A 1 15.22 -7.84 6.59
C MET A 1 14.81 -8.21 5.19
N ASP A 2 14.24 -9.40 5.01
CA ASP A 2 13.87 -9.93 3.70
C ASP A 2 12.51 -9.36 3.29
N VAL A 3 12.53 -8.19 2.64
CA VAL A 3 11.34 -7.50 2.13
C VAL A 3 11.69 -6.88 0.79
N ASP A 4 10.88 -7.17 -0.21
CA ASP A 4 10.93 -6.52 -1.50
C ASP A 4 9.84 -5.44 -1.59
N PHE A 5 10.23 -4.26 -2.05
CA PHE A 5 9.30 -3.17 -2.33
C PHE A 5 9.03 -3.12 -3.82
N VAL A 6 7.77 -2.96 -4.19
CA VAL A 6 7.32 -2.92 -5.58
C VAL A 6 6.51 -1.65 -5.80
N SER A 7 6.80 -0.91 -6.87
CA SER A 7 6.04 0.29 -7.24
C SER A 7 4.86 -0.10 -8.12
N LEU A 8 3.65 0.28 -7.69
CA LEU A 8 2.42 0.19 -8.49
C LEU A 8 2.06 1.52 -9.19
N GLN A 9 2.96 2.50 -9.14
CA GLN A 9 2.74 3.82 -9.69
C GLN A 9 3.13 3.83 -11.19
N PRO A 10 2.21 4.06 -12.14
CA PRO A 10 2.49 4.00 -13.57
C PRO A 10 3.34 5.19 -14.07
N GLU A 11 3.28 6.32 -13.37
CA GLU A 11 3.95 7.57 -13.76
C GLU A 11 4.77 8.14 -12.62
N LEU A 12 6.03 8.51 -12.92
CA LEU A 12 6.91 9.24 -12.01
C LEU A 12 7.11 10.66 -12.51
N ARG A 13 7.06 11.63 -11.59
CA ARG A 13 7.43 13.01 -11.89
C ARG A 13 8.94 13.09 -12.05
N GLU A 14 9.42 14.04 -12.84
CA GLU A 14 10.85 14.21 -13.12
C GLU A 14 11.70 14.30 -11.84
N ARG A 15 11.22 15.06 -10.85
CA ARG A 15 11.89 15.20 -9.54
C ARG A 15 12.03 13.89 -8.74
N ASP A 16 11.20 12.90 -9.03
CA ASP A 16 11.14 11.63 -8.33
C ASP A 16 11.99 10.54 -9.04
N LEU A 17 12.43 10.78 -10.29
CA LEU A 17 13.19 9.80 -11.09
C LEU A 17 14.52 9.40 -10.46
N ALA A 18 15.36 10.37 -10.09
CA ALA A 18 16.68 10.10 -9.52
C ALA A 18 16.61 9.41 -8.14
N PRO A 19 15.78 9.88 -7.18
CA PRO A 19 15.57 9.16 -5.93
C PRO A 19 15.02 7.75 -6.11
N PHE A 20 14.09 7.56 -7.06
CA PHE A 20 13.52 6.25 -7.34
C PHE A 20 14.56 5.29 -7.92
N ALA A 21 15.38 5.73 -8.88
CA ALA A 21 16.45 4.92 -9.47
C ALA A 21 17.54 4.54 -8.45
N ALA A 22 17.76 5.37 -7.42
CA ALA A 22 18.68 5.07 -6.33
C ALA A 22 18.08 4.14 -5.25
N SER A 23 16.79 3.82 -5.33
CA SER A 23 16.09 2.98 -4.37
C SER A 23 16.25 1.48 -4.70
N ARG A 24 15.76 0.62 -3.80
CA ARG A 24 15.63 -0.84 -4.03
C ARG A 24 14.20 -1.24 -4.42
N ILE A 25 13.40 -0.29 -4.90
CA ILE A 25 12.01 -0.54 -5.30
C ILE A 25 12.00 -1.14 -6.70
N VAL A 26 11.35 -2.30 -6.86
CA VAL A 26 11.09 -2.93 -8.15
C VAL A 26 10.11 -2.06 -8.94
N ASP A 27 10.51 -1.70 -10.16
CA ASP A 27 9.75 -0.84 -11.04
C ASP A 27 8.83 -1.65 -11.96
N LEU A 28 7.52 -1.57 -11.75
CA LEU A 28 6.52 -2.22 -12.60
C LEU A 28 5.85 -1.26 -13.60
N ARG A 29 6.32 -0.01 -13.78
CA ARG A 29 5.64 0.96 -14.65
C ARG A 29 5.28 0.42 -16.04
N ASN A 30 6.22 -0.25 -16.68
CA ASN A 30 6.03 -0.81 -18.02
C ASN A 30 5.21 -2.13 -18.04
N ALA A 31 4.89 -2.68 -16.88
CA ALA A 31 4.11 -3.90 -16.70
C ALA A 31 2.66 -3.62 -16.21
N LEU A 32 2.25 -2.36 -16.14
CA LEU A 32 0.94 -1.93 -15.63
C LEU A 32 0.15 -1.12 -16.69
N PRO A 33 -0.13 -1.69 -17.88
CA PRO A 33 -0.81 -0.96 -18.96
C PRO A 33 -2.29 -0.65 -18.66
N ASP A 34 -2.92 -1.41 -17.76
CA ASP A 34 -4.34 -1.29 -17.42
C ASP A 34 -4.62 -1.75 -15.98
N PHE A 35 -5.90 -1.69 -15.58
CA PHE A 35 -6.34 -2.10 -14.25
C PHE A 35 -6.29 -3.62 -14.03
N GLU A 36 -6.36 -4.43 -15.09
CA GLU A 36 -6.27 -5.88 -14.98
C GLU A 36 -4.85 -6.30 -14.59
N ALA A 37 -3.84 -5.77 -15.29
CA ALA A 37 -2.44 -5.95 -14.96
C ALA A 37 -2.11 -5.41 -13.56
N THR A 38 -2.70 -4.27 -13.18
CA THR A 38 -2.54 -3.72 -11.83
C THR A 38 -3.17 -4.60 -10.76
N ALA A 39 -4.36 -5.17 -11.01
CA ALA A 39 -4.99 -6.11 -10.10
C ALA A 39 -4.15 -7.38 -9.94
N ALA A 40 -3.63 -7.93 -11.03
CA ALA A 40 -2.74 -9.09 -11.01
C ALA A 40 -1.48 -8.82 -10.18
N ALA A 41 -0.85 -7.65 -10.36
CA ALA A 41 0.29 -7.23 -9.55
C ALA A 41 -0.06 -7.12 -8.07
N ILE A 42 -1.17 -6.46 -7.73
CA ILE A 42 -1.68 -6.33 -6.35
C ILE A 42 -1.89 -7.70 -5.69
N CYS A 43 -2.42 -8.67 -6.45
CA CYS A 43 -2.68 -10.02 -5.94
C CYS A 43 -1.41 -10.78 -5.53
N ALA A 44 -0.27 -10.45 -6.12
CA ALA A 44 1.02 -11.01 -5.76
C ALA A 44 1.65 -10.38 -4.49
N LEU A 45 1.10 -9.27 -3.98
CA LEU A 45 1.68 -8.51 -2.86
C LEU A 45 1.06 -8.87 -1.51
N ASP A 46 1.88 -9.11 -0.48
CA ASP A 46 1.44 -9.43 0.89
C ASP A 46 0.81 -8.22 1.64
N LEU A 47 1.06 -6.99 1.17
CA LEU A 47 0.57 -5.73 1.71
C LEU A 47 0.66 -4.63 0.64
N VAL A 48 -0.36 -3.79 0.52
CA VAL A 48 -0.31 -2.55 -0.28
C VAL A 48 -0.23 -1.35 0.65
N ILE A 49 0.74 -0.47 0.45
CA ILE A 49 0.88 0.81 1.18
C ILE A 49 0.68 1.93 0.17
N SER A 50 -0.32 2.79 0.40
CA SER A 50 -0.68 3.84 -0.56
C SER A 50 -1.26 5.07 0.13
N VAL A 51 -1.35 6.18 -0.60
CA VAL A 51 -2.27 7.28 -0.30
C VAL A 51 -3.65 7.01 -0.94
N ASP A 52 -4.61 7.91 -0.75
CA ASP A 52 -5.97 7.82 -1.29
C ASP A 52 -5.97 7.87 -2.84
N THR A 53 -5.87 6.69 -3.47
CA THR A 53 -5.79 6.48 -4.92
C THR A 53 -6.64 5.28 -5.35
N SER A 54 -6.89 5.15 -6.65
CA SER A 54 -7.56 3.98 -7.23
C SER A 54 -6.90 2.64 -6.84
N VAL A 55 -5.57 2.60 -6.73
CA VAL A 55 -4.81 1.41 -6.33
C VAL A 55 -5.19 0.96 -4.91
N ALA A 56 -5.35 1.90 -3.97
CA ALA A 56 -5.73 1.56 -2.60
C ALA A 56 -7.14 0.95 -2.53
N HIS A 57 -8.09 1.52 -3.26
CA HIS A 57 -9.46 1.02 -3.34
C HIS A 57 -9.54 -0.35 -4.02
N MET A 58 -8.80 -0.52 -5.12
CA MET A 58 -8.75 -1.79 -5.83
C MET A 58 -8.13 -2.89 -4.98
N ALA A 59 -7.02 -2.62 -4.29
CA ALA A 59 -6.41 -3.58 -3.37
C ALA A 59 -7.36 -4.02 -2.26
N ALA A 60 -8.11 -3.07 -1.69
CA ALA A 60 -9.11 -3.38 -0.68
C ALA A 60 -10.30 -4.20 -1.25
N ALA A 61 -10.77 -3.87 -2.46
CA ALA A 61 -11.82 -4.63 -3.14
C ALA A 61 -11.40 -6.07 -3.48
N LEU A 62 -10.10 -6.28 -3.75
CA LEU A 62 -9.49 -7.60 -3.96
C LEU A 62 -9.19 -8.35 -2.65
N GLY A 63 -9.59 -7.80 -1.50
CA GLY A 63 -9.37 -8.43 -0.19
C GLY A 63 -7.92 -8.43 0.28
N ARG A 64 -7.05 -7.61 -0.33
CA ARG A 64 -5.65 -7.49 0.10
C ARG A 64 -5.54 -6.57 1.33
N PRO A 65 -4.61 -6.85 2.27
CA PRO A 65 -4.27 -5.90 3.31
C PRO A 65 -3.80 -4.57 2.72
N VAL A 66 -4.38 -3.45 3.18
CA VAL A 66 -4.02 -2.10 2.73
C VAL A 66 -3.67 -1.21 3.93
N TRP A 67 -2.55 -0.50 3.84
CA TRP A 67 -2.22 0.60 4.74
C TRP A 67 -2.36 1.92 3.99
N LEU A 68 -3.30 2.75 4.43
CA LEU A 68 -3.66 3.99 3.78
C LEU A 68 -3.10 5.19 4.57
N LEU A 69 -2.21 5.94 3.93
CA LEU A 69 -1.65 7.17 4.47
C LEU A 69 -2.55 8.34 4.10
N LEU A 70 -3.01 9.08 5.10
CA LEU A 70 -4.01 10.10 4.95
C LEU A 70 -3.53 11.46 5.48
N PRO A 71 -3.92 12.56 4.81
CA PRO A 71 -3.58 13.90 5.27
C PRO A 71 -4.31 14.24 6.57
N ALA A 72 -3.91 15.34 7.20
CA ALA A 72 -4.52 15.81 8.46
C ALA A 72 -6.02 16.14 8.32
N LYS A 73 -6.45 16.51 7.11
CA LYS A 73 -7.86 16.73 6.74
C LYS A 73 -8.25 15.74 5.64
N PRO A 74 -8.59 14.49 5.98
CA PRO A 74 -8.98 13.49 4.99
C PRO A 74 -10.41 13.74 4.47
N ASP A 75 -10.79 13.06 3.39
CA ASP A 75 -12.19 12.96 2.97
C ASP A 75 -13.06 12.36 4.10
N TRP A 76 -14.34 12.74 4.13
CA TRP A 76 -15.31 12.30 5.14
C TRP A 76 -15.39 10.78 5.28
N ARG A 77 -15.15 10.03 4.20
CA ARG A 77 -15.16 8.57 4.18
C ARG A 77 -14.03 7.93 4.96
N TRP A 78 -13.13 8.69 5.57
CA TRP A 78 -12.06 8.10 6.37
C TRP A 78 -12.24 8.28 7.87
N LEU A 79 -13.26 9.06 8.28
CA LEU A 79 -13.56 9.38 9.67
C LEU A 79 -12.31 9.95 10.41
N LEU A 80 -12.47 10.36 11.67
CA LEU A 80 -11.40 11.04 12.40
C LEU A 80 -10.91 10.28 13.64
N ALA A 81 -11.77 9.49 14.28
CA ALA A 81 -11.50 8.86 15.58
C ALA A 81 -11.27 7.34 15.48
N ARG A 82 -10.66 6.87 14.39
CA ARG A 82 -10.41 5.45 14.16
C ARG A 82 -9.23 5.22 13.21
N GLU A 83 -8.64 4.03 13.30
CA GLU A 83 -7.52 3.59 12.45
C GLU A 83 -7.91 2.47 11.47
N ASP A 84 -9.19 2.12 11.38
CA ASP A 84 -9.73 1.11 10.47
C ASP A 84 -10.81 1.71 9.55
N SER A 85 -11.18 0.98 8.50
CA SER A 85 -12.19 1.41 7.51
C SER A 85 -13.49 0.61 7.63
N PRO A 86 -14.64 1.26 7.90
CA PRO A 86 -15.99 0.68 7.75
C PRO A 86 -16.27 0.06 6.39
N TRP A 87 -15.64 0.60 5.34
CA TRP A 87 -15.91 0.23 3.95
C TRP A 87 -14.95 -0.85 3.44
N TYR A 88 -13.77 -0.96 4.04
CA TYR A 88 -12.70 -1.83 3.58
C TYR A 88 -12.15 -2.68 4.73
N PRO A 89 -12.71 -3.88 4.94
CA PRO A 89 -12.21 -4.82 5.93
C PRO A 89 -10.71 -5.10 5.73
N GLY A 90 -9.93 -5.03 6.81
CA GLY A 90 -8.48 -5.27 6.76
C GLY A 90 -7.62 -4.06 6.34
N MET A 91 -8.24 -2.92 6.02
CA MET A 91 -7.51 -1.67 5.81
C MET A 91 -7.14 -1.01 7.15
N ARG A 92 -5.90 -0.52 7.26
CA ARG A 92 -5.41 0.29 8.38
C ARG A 92 -5.10 1.70 7.90
N LEU A 93 -5.51 2.70 8.66
CA LEU A 93 -5.37 4.12 8.37
C LEU A 93 -4.23 4.72 9.19
N PHE A 94 -3.35 5.47 8.53
CA PHE A 94 -2.27 6.25 9.16
C PHE A 94 -2.49 7.72 8.85
N ARG A 95 -2.73 8.53 9.88
CA ARG A 95 -3.15 9.92 9.73
C ARG A 95 -2.02 10.88 10.11
N GLN A 96 -1.81 11.90 9.29
CA GLN A 96 -0.97 13.02 9.71
C GLN A 96 -1.55 13.68 10.97
N PRO A 97 -0.76 13.88 12.04
CA PRO A 97 -1.24 14.58 13.25
C PRO A 97 -1.45 16.07 12.99
N ARG A 98 -0.70 16.65 12.04
CA ARG A 98 -0.76 18.04 11.60
C ARG A 98 -0.38 18.12 10.13
N HIS A 99 -0.78 19.21 9.46
CA HIS A 99 -0.42 19.44 8.06
C HIS A 99 1.10 19.33 7.84
N ASP A 100 1.46 18.71 6.72
CA ASP A 100 2.84 18.43 6.28
C ASP A 100 3.72 17.55 7.19
N ASP A 101 3.20 16.99 8.28
CA ASP A 101 3.94 16.04 9.11
C ASP A 101 3.90 14.60 8.53
N TRP A 102 4.38 14.45 7.30
CA TRP A 102 4.53 13.13 6.66
C TRP A 102 5.64 12.30 7.29
N ALA A 103 6.66 12.93 7.89
CA ALA A 103 7.77 12.23 8.54
C ALA A 103 7.28 11.37 9.71
N SER A 104 6.38 11.89 10.56
CA SER A 104 5.76 11.11 11.65
C SER A 104 4.94 9.94 11.09
N VAL A 105 4.15 10.17 10.04
CA VAL A 105 3.36 9.10 9.40
C VAL A 105 4.24 7.98 8.88
N VAL A 106 5.31 8.31 8.15
CA VAL A 106 6.27 7.32 7.63
C VAL A 106 6.96 6.56 8.76
N THR A 107 7.30 7.25 9.86
CA THR A 107 7.89 6.60 11.05
C THR A 107 6.96 5.53 11.63
N HIS A 108 5.68 5.87 11.85
CA HIS A 108 4.69 4.90 12.35
C HIS A 108 4.45 3.74 11.38
N VAL A 109 4.47 4.00 10.07
CA VAL A 109 4.38 2.95 9.04
C VAL A 109 5.58 2.00 9.11
N CYS A 110 6.80 2.54 9.26
CA CYS A 110 8.01 1.72 9.41
C CYS A 110 7.98 0.86 10.68
N GLU A 111 7.55 1.43 11.82
CA GLU A 111 7.39 0.68 13.08
C GLU A 111 6.37 -0.44 12.92
N ALA A 112 5.18 -0.13 12.41
CA ALA A 112 4.15 -1.11 12.13
C ALA A 112 4.64 -2.22 11.20
N LEU A 113 5.44 -1.88 10.17
CA LEU A 113 5.98 -2.85 9.22
C LEU A 113 6.96 -3.80 9.90
N ARG A 114 7.89 -3.27 10.71
CA ARG A 114 8.83 -4.10 11.48
C ARG A 114 8.10 -5.06 12.40
N GLU A 115 7.07 -4.60 13.09
CA GLU A 115 6.26 -5.47 13.94
C GLU A 115 5.51 -6.55 13.14
N ARG A 116 4.94 -6.20 11.97
CA ARG A 116 4.27 -7.17 11.09
C ARG A 116 5.23 -8.26 10.66
N LEU A 117 6.44 -7.89 10.25
CA LEU A 117 7.48 -8.84 9.84
C LEU A 117 7.95 -9.71 11.01
N ALA A 118 8.04 -9.17 12.23
CA ALA A 118 8.37 -9.96 13.41
C ALA A 118 7.29 -11.00 13.78
N ARG A 119 6.02 -10.74 13.42
CA ARG A 119 4.89 -11.65 13.66
C ARG A 119 4.66 -12.66 12.54
N THR A 120 5.13 -12.37 11.33
CA THR A 120 4.91 -13.21 10.16
C THR A 120 6.09 -14.15 10.01
N THR A 121 5.96 -15.40 10.46
CA THR A 121 6.87 -16.46 10.00
C THR A 121 6.74 -16.58 8.48
N PRO A 122 7.83 -16.67 7.70
CA PRO A 122 7.73 -16.77 6.25
C PRO A 122 7.11 -18.11 5.87
N ASP A 123 5.79 -18.15 5.75
CA ASP A 123 5.07 -19.27 5.15
C ASP A 123 4.53 -18.84 3.80
N ALA A 124 5.26 -19.22 2.76
CA ALA A 124 4.98 -18.90 1.36
C ALA A 124 3.71 -19.60 0.81
N ALA A 125 3.14 -20.54 1.57
CA ALA A 125 2.09 -21.45 1.08
C ALA A 125 0.69 -20.82 0.93
N ASN A 126 0.43 -19.62 1.47
CA ASN A 126 -0.94 -19.05 1.50
C ASN A 126 -1.21 -17.91 0.51
N ARG A 127 -0.27 -17.61 -0.41
CA ARG A 127 -0.36 -16.42 -1.28
C ARG A 127 -1.45 -16.50 -2.35
N GLN A 128 -1.78 -17.70 -2.83
CA GLN A 128 -2.73 -17.91 -3.94
C GLN A 128 -4.21 -17.91 -3.53
N ALA A 129 -4.54 -18.03 -2.24
CA ALA A 129 -5.91 -18.33 -1.80
C ALA A 129 -6.82 -17.10 -1.62
N ILE A 130 -6.28 -15.87 -1.73
CA ILE A 130 -6.96 -14.66 -1.27
C ILE A 130 -7.47 -13.79 -2.42
N CYS A 131 -6.86 -13.86 -3.61
CA CYS A 131 -7.39 -13.13 -4.76
C CYS A 131 -8.37 -14.01 -5.55
N PRO A 132 -9.61 -13.53 -5.82
CA PRO A 132 -10.45 -14.18 -6.80
C PRO A 132 -9.70 -14.21 -8.13
N SER A 133 -9.87 -15.28 -8.92
CA SER A 133 -9.32 -15.37 -10.27
C SER A 133 -9.76 -14.13 -11.04
N VAL A 134 -8.80 -13.27 -11.37
CA VAL A 134 -9.00 -12.18 -12.34
C VAL A 134 -9.38 -12.88 -13.66
N PRO A 135 -10.55 -12.57 -14.26
CA PRO A 135 -11.03 -13.26 -15.46
C PRO A 135 -10.14 -13.02 -16.67
#